data_AF-A0A8S1M1A9-F1
#
_entry.id   AF-A0A8S1M1A9-F1
#
_cell.length_a   1.000
_cell.length_b   1.000
_cell.length_c   1.000
_cell.angle_alpha   90.00
_cell.angle_beta   90.00
_cell.angle_gamma   90.00
#
_symmetry.space_group_name_H-M   'P 1'
#
loop_
_entity.id
_entity.type
_entity.pdbx_description
1 polymer ?
#
loop_
_entity_poly.entity_id
_entity_poly.type
_entity_poly.pdbx_seq_one_letter_code
_entity_poly.pdbx_strand_id
1 'polypeptide(L)'
;MNSTQKNREDNNSSRSRSESPLSQEEQERRKKLPVYERTLEENIMRKKIKAVEKDRLIKVFNALIQLEPKRIEQETEGNKTTEGDTKLGKQKRKKSNEPKFSARAIYAMMKKLKYNPVGDEVERMIWEIDEDLDEQISWYEFQLMFKRCIKDTSYLEPRGLFNFVQFLMYAYDKEAIKNTITVEDTLELLYVRCGRQNLDGEIFKIFGQDEKTADGQEKEITYFEYLAQMKKKDFNNWTELENKKKKYDPSKEQNLNKKD
;
A
#
# COMPACT_ATOMS: atom_id res chain seq x y z
N MET A 1 -7.91 41.94 -54.53
CA MET A 1 -7.94 40.47 -54.56
C MET A 1 -6.60 39.97 -54.07
N ASN A 2 -6.56 39.40 -52.87
CA ASN A 2 -5.62 38.38 -52.36
C ASN A 2 -5.73 38.36 -50.82
N SER A 3 -6.68 37.57 -50.36
CA SER A 3 -6.91 37.22 -48.96
C SER A 3 -6.03 36.02 -48.59
N THR A 4 -4.91 36.28 -47.91
CA THR A 4 -4.02 35.24 -47.38
C THR A 4 -4.41 34.94 -45.93
N GLN A 5 -5.19 33.89 -45.72
CA GLN A 5 -5.40 33.28 -44.39
C GLN A 5 -4.11 32.56 -43.97
N LYS A 6 -3.52 33.01 -42.86
CA LYS A 6 -2.37 32.37 -42.22
C LYS A 6 -2.89 31.43 -41.13
N ASN A 7 -2.86 30.13 -41.40
CA ASN A 7 -3.16 29.08 -40.44
C ASN A 7 -2.27 29.22 -39.19
N ARG A 8 -2.90 29.28 -38.01
CA ARG A 8 -2.26 29.04 -36.73
C ARG A 8 -2.30 27.54 -36.47
N GLU A 9 -1.14 26.91 -36.46
CA GLU A 9 -0.99 25.54 -35.94
C GLU A 9 -0.83 25.64 -34.42
N ASP A 10 -1.91 25.32 -33.71
CA ASP A 10 -1.91 25.13 -32.26
C ASP A 10 -1.18 23.81 -31.95
N ASN A 11 0.11 23.89 -31.64
CA ASN A 11 0.90 22.79 -31.08
C ASN A 11 0.49 22.54 -29.62
N ASN A 12 -0.70 21.97 -29.43
CA ASN A 12 -1.14 21.44 -28.15
C ASN A 12 -0.58 20.01 -27.98
N SER A 13 0.68 19.92 -27.54
CA SER A 13 1.31 18.65 -27.17
C SER A 13 0.75 18.18 -25.83
N SER A 14 -0.42 17.56 -25.87
CA SER A 14 -0.97 16.77 -24.79
C SER A 14 -0.04 15.57 -24.53
N ARG A 15 0.82 15.69 -23.50
CA ARG A 15 1.63 14.60 -22.95
C ARG A 15 0.70 13.53 -22.35
N SER A 16 0.34 12.54 -23.15
CA SER A 16 -0.16 11.26 -22.65
C SER A 16 1.02 10.50 -22.02
N ARG A 17 1.20 10.61 -20.71
CA ARG A 17 2.11 9.73 -19.95
C ARG A 17 1.44 8.37 -19.78
N SER A 18 1.47 7.57 -20.84
CA SER A 18 1.21 6.13 -20.76
C SER A 18 2.56 5.42 -20.57
N GLU A 19 3.02 5.26 -19.34
CA GLU A 19 4.18 4.40 -19.10
C GLU A 19 3.74 2.93 -19.21
N SER A 20 4.13 2.32 -20.32
CA SER A 20 4.22 0.86 -20.44
C SER A 20 5.26 0.35 -19.43
N PRO A 21 5.32 -0.95 -19.09
CA PRO A 21 6.42 -1.47 -18.29
C PRO A 21 7.75 -0.99 -18.89
N LEU A 22 8.51 -0.20 -18.12
CA LEU A 22 9.76 0.42 -18.56
C LEU A 22 10.63 -0.65 -19.23
N SER A 23 11.13 -0.36 -20.43
CA SER A 23 12.04 -1.27 -21.12
C SER A 23 13.24 -1.58 -20.22
N GLN A 24 13.81 -2.77 -20.34
CA GLN A 24 14.97 -3.16 -19.52
C GLN A 24 16.11 -2.13 -19.59
N GLU A 25 16.29 -1.53 -20.76
CA GLU A 25 17.28 -0.49 -21.03
C GLU A 25 16.98 0.83 -20.29
N GLU A 26 15.69 1.21 -20.20
CA GLU A 26 15.29 2.40 -19.45
C GLU A 26 15.33 2.19 -17.94
N GLN A 27 15.03 0.97 -17.48
CA GLN A 27 15.26 0.57 -16.08
C GLN A 27 16.75 0.66 -15.73
N GLU A 28 17.65 0.25 -16.62
CA GLU A 28 19.09 0.38 -16.42
C GLU A 28 19.59 1.83 -16.48
N ARG A 29 19.07 2.65 -17.38
CA ARG A 29 19.35 4.10 -17.40
C ARG A 29 18.91 4.76 -16.09
N ARG A 30 17.68 4.49 -15.64
CA ARG A 30 17.14 5.01 -14.36
C ARG A 30 17.92 4.50 -13.14
N LYS A 31 18.48 3.30 -13.19
CA LYS A 31 19.41 2.79 -12.14
C LYS A 31 20.66 3.66 -12.00
N LYS A 32 21.15 4.23 -13.10
CA LYS A 32 22.37 5.05 -13.19
C LYS A 32 22.13 6.55 -13.00
N LEU A 33 20.88 7.03 -12.98
CA LEU A 33 20.56 8.44 -12.77
C LEU A 33 21.08 8.94 -11.41
N PRO A 34 21.63 10.17 -11.35
CA PRO A 34 22.02 10.81 -10.10
C PRO A 34 20.81 11.00 -9.16
N VAL A 35 21.08 11.07 -7.85
CA VAL A 35 20.05 11.01 -6.80
C VAL A 35 18.99 12.10 -6.93
N TYR A 36 19.35 13.28 -7.43
CA TYR A 36 18.45 14.44 -7.57
C TYR A 36 17.45 14.33 -8.74
N GLU A 37 17.64 13.39 -9.67
CA GLU A 37 16.74 13.18 -10.82
C GLU A 37 15.71 12.08 -10.56
N ARG A 38 15.73 11.47 -9.37
CA ARG A 38 14.86 10.35 -9.02
C ARG A 38 13.54 10.81 -8.44
N THR A 39 12.47 10.09 -8.75
CA THR A 39 11.17 10.34 -8.11
C THR A 39 11.19 9.91 -6.64
N LEU A 40 10.27 10.45 -5.84
CA LEU A 40 10.10 10.03 -4.45
C LEU A 40 9.81 8.52 -4.36
N GLU A 41 8.95 8.03 -5.25
CA GLU A 41 8.59 6.64 -5.41
C GLU A 41 9.81 5.74 -5.69
N GLU A 42 10.65 6.11 -6.67
CA GLU A 42 11.87 5.38 -6.99
C GLU A 42 12.83 5.31 -5.79
N ASN A 43 12.94 6.43 -5.04
CA ASN A 43 13.75 6.49 -3.84
C ASN A 43 13.20 5.60 -2.72
N ILE A 44 11.87 5.49 -2.59
CA ILE A 44 11.21 4.58 -1.64
C ILE A 44 11.42 3.13 -2.07
N MET A 45 11.22 2.80 -3.34
CA MET A 45 11.30 1.42 -3.82
C MET A 45 12.70 0.81 -3.74
N ARG A 46 13.76 1.63 -3.79
CA ARG A 46 15.13 1.16 -3.56
C ARG A 46 15.42 0.76 -2.11
N LYS A 47 14.60 1.19 -1.15
CA LYS A 47 14.79 0.84 0.26
C LYS A 47 14.55 -0.66 0.44
N LYS A 48 15.49 -1.32 1.11
CA LYS A 48 15.39 -2.74 1.44
C LYS A 48 14.39 -2.96 2.57
N ILE A 49 13.51 -3.94 2.37
CA ILE A 49 12.67 -4.51 3.43
C ILE A 49 13.47 -5.63 4.10
N LYS A 50 13.32 -5.81 5.42
CA LYS A 50 14.00 -6.90 6.14
C LYS A 50 13.46 -8.25 5.65
N ALA A 51 14.32 -9.28 5.66
CA ALA A 51 13.99 -10.57 5.01
C ALA A 51 12.70 -11.20 5.55
N VAL A 52 12.54 -11.22 6.87
CA VAL A 52 11.35 -11.74 7.56
C VAL A 52 10.08 -11.00 7.13
N GLU A 53 10.12 -9.66 7.11
CA GLU A 53 8.98 -8.85 6.67
C GLU A 53 8.65 -9.11 5.20
N LYS A 54 9.66 -9.24 4.34
CA LYS A 54 9.46 -9.52 2.92
C LYS A 54 8.80 -10.88 2.72
N ASP A 55 9.22 -11.91 3.44
CA ASP A 55 8.63 -13.25 3.38
C ASP A 55 7.14 -13.22 3.79
N ARG A 56 6.83 -12.60 4.94
CA ARG A 56 5.45 -12.44 5.41
C ARG A 56 4.60 -11.63 4.44
N LEU A 57 5.16 -10.58 3.85
CA LEU A 57 4.47 -9.74 2.88
C LEU A 57 4.11 -10.52 1.60
N ILE A 58 5.05 -11.33 1.07
CA ILE A 58 4.80 -12.21 -0.09
C ILE A 58 3.69 -13.22 0.24
N LYS A 59 3.75 -13.84 1.41
CA LYS A 59 2.74 -14.82 1.86
C LYS A 59 1.34 -14.21 1.93
N VAL A 60 1.21 -13.02 2.50
CA VAL A 60 -0.07 -12.29 2.56
C VAL A 60 -0.56 -11.92 1.16
N PHE A 61 0.31 -11.40 0.29
CA PHE A 61 -0.05 -11.06 -1.09
C PHE A 61 -0.59 -12.27 -1.86
N ASN A 62 0.11 -13.41 -1.77
CA ASN A 62 -0.32 -14.65 -2.40
C ASN A 62 -1.64 -15.16 -1.82
N ALA A 63 -1.84 -15.04 -0.50
CA ALA A 63 -3.10 -15.43 0.14
C ALA A 63 -4.29 -14.58 -0.36
N LEU A 64 -4.08 -13.29 -0.64
CA LEU A 64 -5.11 -12.43 -1.23
C LEU A 64 -5.40 -12.82 -2.69
N ILE A 65 -4.37 -13.08 -3.50
CA ILE A 65 -4.54 -13.54 -4.88
C ILE A 65 -5.32 -14.85 -4.95
N GLN A 66 -5.08 -15.79 -4.03
CA GLN A 66 -5.81 -17.06 -4.00
C GLN A 66 -7.32 -16.89 -3.76
N LEU A 67 -7.74 -15.76 -3.19
CA LEU A 67 -9.15 -15.44 -2.99
C LEU A 67 -9.78 -14.75 -4.21
N GLU A 68 -8.99 -14.37 -5.23
CA GLU A 68 -9.54 -13.87 -6.47
C GLU A 68 -10.29 -14.99 -7.21
N PRO A 69 -11.50 -14.71 -7.72
CA PRO A 69 -12.20 -15.67 -8.56
C PRO A 69 -11.36 -15.96 -9.81
N LYS A 70 -11.09 -17.25 -10.05
CA LYS A 70 -10.47 -17.68 -11.31
C LYS A 70 -11.35 -17.17 -12.45
N ARG A 71 -10.79 -16.35 -13.34
CA ARG A 71 -11.50 -15.92 -14.54
C ARG A 71 -11.85 -17.18 -15.32
N ILE A 72 -13.14 -17.46 -15.49
CA ILE A 72 -13.59 -18.47 -16.45
C ILE A 72 -13.27 -17.88 -17.82
N GLU A 73 -12.26 -18.43 -18.48
CA GLU A 73 -12.01 -18.19 -19.89
C GLU A 73 -13.14 -18.88 -20.66
N GLN A 74 -14.20 -18.13 -20.96
CA GLN A 74 -15.14 -18.56 -21.99
C GLN A 74 -14.43 -18.39 -23.34
N GLU A 75 -13.82 -19.47 -23.82
CA GLU A 75 -13.56 -19.65 -25.24
C GLU A 75 -14.91 -19.58 -25.97
N THR A 76 -15.25 -18.40 -26.47
CA THR A 76 -16.36 -18.25 -27.40
C THR A 76 -15.83 -18.54 -28.79
N GLU A 77 -15.91 -19.81 -29.17
CA GLU A 77 -15.86 -20.22 -30.56
C GLU A 77 -17.07 -19.62 -31.31
N GLY A 78 -16.78 -18.75 -32.29
CA GLY A 78 -17.54 -18.49 -33.52
C GLY A 78 -19.01 -18.05 -33.46
N ASN A 79 -19.32 -16.82 -33.91
CA ASN A 79 -19.91 -16.67 -35.25
C ASN A 79 -19.92 -15.22 -35.78
N LYS A 80 -19.87 -15.12 -37.11
CA LYS A 80 -19.76 -13.91 -37.95
C LYS A 80 -21.09 -13.15 -38.14
N THR A 81 -20.93 -11.83 -38.41
CA THR A 81 -21.79 -10.85 -39.13
C THR A 81 -23.11 -10.43 -38.45
N THR A 82 -23.44 -9.14 -38.25
CA THR A 82 -23.46 -8.01 -39.20
C THR A 82 -23.33 -6.62 -38.51
N GLU A 83 -23.10 -5.61 -39.36
CA GLU A 83 -22.75 -4.20 -39.19
C GLU A 83 -23.59 -3.32 -38.25
N GLY A 84 -22.96 -2.27 -37.69
CA GLY A 84 -23.64 -1.15 -37.03
C GLY A 84 -22.79 -0.39 -35.99
N ASP A 85 -22.06 0.62 -36.46
CA ASP A 85 -21.62 1.85 -35.75
C ASP A 85 -21.33 1.86 -34.24
N THR A 86 -20.03 2.00 -33.90
CA THR A 86 -19.43 3.13 -33.14
C THR A 86 -17.96 2.75 -32.86
N LYS A 87 -17.04 3.20 -33.71
CA LYS A 87 -15.59 2.99 -33.50
C LYS A 87 -15.05 4.01 -32.50
N LEU A 88 -15.31 3.81 -31.21
CA LEU A 88 -14.39 4.27 -30.17
C LEU A 88 -13.39 3.13 -29.95
N GLY A 89 -12.15 3.36 -30.40
CA GLY A 89 -11.09 2.37 -30.38
C GLY A 89 -10.84 1.82 -28.97
N LYS A 90 -11.47 0.69 -28.65
CA LYS A 90 -11.04 -0.18 -27.55
C LYS A 90 -9.69 -0.75 -27.96
N GLN A 91 -8.62 -0.01 -27.69
CA GLN A 91 -7.27 -0.56 -27.67
C GLN A 91 -7.32 -1.74 -26.71
N LYS A 92 -7.22 -2.96 -27.24
CA LYS A 92 -6.97 -4.16 -26.44
C LYS A 92 -5.64 -3.96 -25.73
N ARG A 93 -5.68 -3.41 -24.50
CA ARG A 93 -4.53 -3.40 -23.58
C ARG A 93 -4.02 -4.84 -23.52
N LYS A 94 -2.75 -5.07 -23.91
CA LYS A 94 -2.08 -6.35 -23.65
C LYS A 94 -2.19 -6.58 -22.15
N LYS A 95 -3.01 -7.55 -21.72
CA LYS A 95 -3.11 -7.92 -20.31
C LYS A 95 -1.74 -8.39 -19.85
N SER A 96 -1.15 -7.69 -18.90
CA SER A 96 -0.01 -8.21 -18.14
C SER A 96 -0.47 -9.48 -17.44
N ASN A 97 0.28 -10.57 -17.58
CA ASN A 97 0.02 -11.81 -16.85
C ASN A 97 0.51 -11.73 -15.39
N GLU A 98 0.67 -10.52 -14.88
CA GLU A 98 1.17 -10.27 -13.53
C GLU A 98 0.04 -10.55 -12.53
N PRO A 99 0.31 -11.29 -11.45
CA PRO A 99 -0.71 -11.55 -10.44
C PRO A 99 -1.09 -10.24 -9.74
N LYS A 100 -2.39 -9.94 -9.73
CA LYS A 100 -3.00 -8.80 -9.03
C LYS A 100 -4.21 -9.28 -8.22
N PHE A 101 -4.62 -8.51 -7.22
CA PHE A 101 -5.86 -8.75 -6.48
C PHE A 101 -6.73 -7.48 -6.43
N SER A 102 -8.03 -7.64 -6.32
CA SER A 102 -9.03 -6.57 -6.33
C SER A 102 -9.69 -6.40 -4.96
N ALA A 103 -10.62 -5.46 -4.86
CA ALA A 103 -11.50 -5.31 -3.70
C ALA A 103 -12.16 -6.64 -3.28
N ARG A 104 -12.47 -7.53 -4.24
CA ARG A 104 -13.14 -8.81 -3.99
C ARG A 104 -12.33 -9.74 -3.08
N ALA A 105 -11.02 -9.85 -3.31
CA ALA A 105 -10.13 -10.61 -2.45
C ALA A 105 -10.08 -10.04 -1.02
N ILE A 106 -10.03 -8.70 -0.89
CA ILE A 106 -10.05 -8.04 0.41
C ILE A 106 -11.36 -8.34 1.14
N TYR A 107 -12.51 -8.19 0.48
CA TYR A 107 -13.82 -8.54 1.04
C TYR A 107 -13.89 -10.00 1.51
N ALA A 108 -13.41 -10.93 0.68
CA ALA A 108 -13.37 -12.35 1.02
C ALA A 108 -12.51 -12.61 2.27
N MET A 109 -11.36 -11.95 2.37
CA MET A 109 -10.48 -12.07 3.52
C MET A 109 -11.08 -11.45 4.79
N MET A 110 -11.66 -10.25 4.69
CA MET A 110 -12.35 -9.60 5.81
C MET A 110 -13.52 -10.45 6.33
N LYS A 111 -14.29 -11.05 5.42
CA LYS A 111 -15.35 -12.00 5.77
C LYS A 111 -14.81 -13.22 6.51
N LYS A 112 -13.67 -13.78 6.08
CA LYS A 112 -12.99 -14.89 6.78
C LYS A 112 -12.60 -14.49 8.21
N LEU A 113 -12.09 -13.27 8.39
CA LEU A 113 -11.76 -12.69 9.70
C LEU A 113 -12.99 -12.27 10.53
N LYS A 114 -14.21 -12.50 10.03
CA LYS A 114 -15.47 -12.07 10.65
C LYS A 114 -15.55 -10.54 10.84
N TYR A 115 -14.85 -9.78 10.01
CA TYR A 115 -14.94 -8.32 9.94
C TYR A 115 -15.90 -7.91 8.83
N ASN A 116 -16.86 -7.05 9.17
CA ASN A 116 -17.77 -6.46 8.19
C ASN A 116 -17.33 -5.02 7.88
N PRO A 117 -16.76 -4.74 6.69
CA PRO A 117 -16.34 -3.40 6.31
C PRO A 117 -17.52 -2.42 6.27
N VAL A 118 -17.24 -1.15 6.54
CA VAL A 118 -18.27 -0.10 6.66
C VAL A 118 -18.28 0.82 5.44
N GLY A 119 -19.43 0.89 4.76
CA GLY A 119 -19.60 1.68 3.53
C GLY A 119 -18.54 1.31 2.50
N ASP A 120 -17.94 2.30 1.85
CA ASP A 120 -16.94 2.10 0.79
C ASP A 120 -15.50 1.93 1.33
N GLU A 121 -15.35 1.26 2.49
CA GLU A 121 -14.04 1.11 3.15
C GLU A 121 -13.02 0.39 2.26
N VAL A 122 -13.42 -0.71 1.61
CA VAL A 122 -12.51 -1.52 0.80
C VAL A 122 -12.20 -0.83 -0.52
N GLU A 123 -13.17 -0.16 -1.13
CA GLU A 123 -12.99 0.61 -2.35
C GLU A 123 -12.00 1.76 -2.11
N ARG A 124 -12.11 2.46 -0.97
CA ARG A 124 -11.11 3.46 -0.58
C ARG A 124 -9.72 2.85 -0.39
N MET A 125 -9.61 1.66 0.23
CA MET A 125 -8.32 0.98 0.38
C MET A 125 -7.66 0.66 -0.97
N ILE A 126 -8.44 0.31 -1.99
CA ILE A 126 -7.91 0.10 -3.35
C ILE A 126 -7.54 1.44 -3.97
N TRP A 127 -8.45 2.41 -3.96
CA TRP A 127 -8.28 3.71 -4.60
C TRP A 127 -7.08 4.51 -4.08
N GLU A 128 -6.75 4.37 -2.80
CA GLU A 128 -5.58 5.00 -2.19
C GLU A 128 -4.24 4.48 -2.75
N ILE A 129 -4.22 3.28 -3.31
CA ILE A 129 -3.00 2.52 -3.63
C ILE A 129 -2.87 2.18 -5.13
N ASP A 130 -3.99 2.02 -5.84
CA ASP A 130 -4.06 1.77 -7.27
C ASP A 130 -3.54 2.99 -8.06
N GLU A 131 -2.29 2.92 -8.54
CA GLU A 131 -1.63 4.02 -9.23
C GLU A 131 -1.88 3.98 -10.74
N ASP A 132 -2.16 2.79 -11.30
CA ASP A 132 -2.42 2.59 -12.73
C ASP A 132 -3.92 2.65 -13.12
N LEU A 133 -4.78 2.82 -12.11
CA LEU A 133 -6.24 2.93 -12.20
C LEU A 133 -6.88 1.72 -12.87
N ASP A 134 -6.38 0.52 -12.58
CA ASP A 134 -6.93 -0.73 -13.11
C ASP A 134 -7.84 -1.49 -12.14
N GLU A 135 -8.15 -0.87 -10.99
CA GLU A 135 -8.98 -1.40 -9.90
C GLU A 135 -8.39 -2.64 -9.22
N GLN A 136 -7.12 -2.95 -9.50
CA GLN A 136 -6.40 -4.09 -8.94
C GLN A 136 -5.04 -3.64 -8.39
N ILE A 137 -4.57 -4.35 -7.38
CA ILE A 137 -3.29 -4.08 -6.74
C ILE A 137 -2.27 -5.11 -7.23
N SER A 138 -1.26 -4.61 -7.92
CA SER A 138 -0.07 -5.37 -8.32
C SER A 138 0.89 -5.60 -7.17
N TRP A 139 1.86 -6.49 -7.37
CA TRP A 139 2.94 -6.66 -6.38
C TRP A 139 3.74 -5.38 -6.20
N TYR A 140 3.94 -4.62 -7.27
CA TYR A 140 4.65 -3.34 -7.23
C TYR A 140 3.97 -2.34 -6.30
N GLU A 141 2.68 -2.08 -6.50
CA GLU A 141 1.88 -1.13 -5.70
C GLU A 141 1.76 -1.60 -4.25
N PHE A 142 1.57 -2.91 -4.05
CA PHE A 142 1.54 -3.51 -2.72
C PHE A 142 2.83 -3.29 -1.94
N GLN A 143 3.99 -3.47 -2.59
CA GLN A 143 5.29 -3.18 -1.99
C GLN A 143 5.51 -1.70 -1.74
N LEU A 144 5.10 -0.86 -2.69
CA LEU A 144 5.25 0.60 -2.60
C LEU A 144 4.47 1.15 -1.41
N MET A 145 3.19 0.79 -1.28
CA MET A 145 2.33 1.10 -0.14
C MET A 145 2.99 0.73 1.18
N PHE A 146 3.49 -0.51 1.28
CA PHE A 146 4.11 -1.01 2.51
C PHE A 146 5.36 -0.21 2.89
N LYS A 147 6.21 0.11 1.90
CA LYS A 147 7.45 0.89 2.13
C LYS A 147 7.15 2.35 2.48
N ARG A 148 6.13 2.96 1.86
CA ARG A 148 5.65 4.31 2.18
C ARG A 148 5.24 4.36 3.65
N CYS A 149 4.33 3.49 4.07
CA CYS A 149 3.78 3.49 5.43
C CYS A 149 4.81 3.21 6.53
N ILE A 150 5.79 2.33 6.29
CA ILE A 150 6.87 2.04 7.26
C ILE A 150 7.84 3.21 7.43
N LYS A 151 8.02 4.02 6.37
CA LYS A 151 8.97 5.15 6.38
C LYS A 151 8.29 6.49 6.59
N ASP A 152 6.97 6.50 6.65
CA ASP A 152 6.20 7.69 6.91
C ASP A 152 6.33 8.13 8.38
N THR A 153 6.95 9.29 8.55
CA THR A 153 7.10 9.99 9.82
C THR A 153 6.08 11.12 9.99
N SER A 154 5.31 11.42 8.93
CA SER A 154 4.30 12.49 8.94
C SER A 154 2.94 12.01 9.45
N TYR A 155 2.71 10.70 9.40
CA TYR A 155 1.43 10.05 9.70
C TYR A 155 0.30 10.50 8.76
N LEU A 156 0.66 10.93 7.54
CA LEU A 156 -0.28 11.38 6.51
C LEU A 156 -0.45 10.37 5.36
N GLU A 157 0.35 9.30 5.31
CA GLU A 157 0.09 8.25 4.32
C GLU A 157 -1.24 7.55 4.61
N PRO A 158 -2.01 7.17 3.56
CA PRO A 158 -3.18 6.32 3.73
C PRO A 158 -2.77 4.95 4.29
N ARG A 159 -3.37 4.57 5.42
CA ARG A 159 -3.01 3.36 6.18
C ARG A 159 -4.08 2.28 6.20
N GLY A 160 -5.17 2.42 5.44
CA GLY A 160 -6.27 1.46 5.42
C GLY A 160 -5.79 0.06 5.04
N LEU A 161 -5.30 -0.10 3.80
CA LEU A 161 -4.76 -1.37 3.32
C LEU A 161 -3.50 -1.79 4.08
N PHE A 162 -2.65 -0.83 4.48
CA PHE A 162 -1.45 -1.10 5.26
C PHE A 162 -1.76 -1.78 6.59
N ASN A 163 -2.70 -1.24 7.37
CA ASN A 163 -3.08 -1.78 8.67
C ASN A 163 -3.71 -3.17 8.51
N PHE A 164 -4.52 -3.36 7.46
CA PHE A 164 -5.06 -4.67 7.13
C PHE A 164 -3.96 -5.70 6.84
N VAL A 165 -3.05 -5.37 5.92
CA VAL A 165 -1.92 -6.24 5.55
C VAL A 165 -1.03 -6.52 6.75
N GLN A 166 -0.74 -5.51 7.58
CA GLN A 166 0.07 -5.69 8.78
C GLN A 166 -0.59 -6.67 9.76
N PHE A 167 -1.91 -6.57 9.97
CA PHE A 167 -2.65 -7.55 10.77
C PHE A 167 -2.53 -8.95 10.17
N LEU A 168 -2.74 -9.11 8.86
CA LEU A 168 -2.60 -10.40 8.18
C LEU A 168 -1.19 -10.98 8.32
N MET A 169 -0.15 -10.14 8.32
CA MET A 169 1.24 -10.60 8.53
C MET A 169 1.46 -11.18 9.92
N TYR A 170 0.82 -10.60 10.95
CA TYR A 170 0.84 -11.15 12.31
C TYR A 170 -0.01 -12.41 12.41
N ALA A 171 -1.20 -12.41 11.80
CA ALA A 171 -2.13 -13.52 11.84
C ALA A 171 -1.71 -14.72 10.98
N TYR A 172 -0.65 -14.60 10.18
CA TYR A 172 -0.17 -15.67 9.32
C TYR A 172 0.63 -16.70 10.13
N ASP A 173 0.06 -17.88 10.33
CA ASP A 173 0.72 -19.01 10.97
C ASP A 173 0.77 -20.21 10.02
N LYS A 174 1.99 -20.71 9.77
CA LYS A 174 2.33 -21.80 8.84
C LYS A 174 1.79 -21.57 7.42
N GLU A 175 0.53 -21.92 7.20
CA GLU A 175 -0.14 -21.89 5.89
C GLU A 175 -1.55 -21.27 5.95
N ALA A 176 -1.95 -20.73 7.11
CA ALA A 176 -3.27 -20.17 7.31
C ALA A 176 -3.22 -18.83 8.03
N ILE A 177 -4.22 -18.00 7.72
CA ILE A 177 -4.47 -16.74 8.43
C ILE A 177 -5.48 -17.03 9.54
N LYS A 178 -5.06 -16.75 10.78
CA LYS A 178 -5.89 -16.81 11.99
C LYS A 178 -6.86 -15.63 12.04
N ASN A 179 -7.96 -15.79 12.77
CA ASN A 179 -8.94 -14.71 12.95
C ASN A 179 -8.52 -13.69 14.02
N THR A 180 -7.63 -14.12 14.91
CA THR A 180 -7.11 -13.35 16.03
C THR A 180 -5.59 -13.44 16.06
N ILE A 181 -4.96 -12.49 16.75
CA ILE A 181 -3.51 -12.46 17.00
C ILE A 181 -3.23 -12.35 18.49
N THR A 182 -2.17 -12.99 18.95
CA THR A 182 -1.63 -12.86 20.32
C THR A 182 -0.31 -12.10 20.30
N VAL A 183 0.24 -11.80 21.49
CA VAL A 183 1.54 -11.13 21.61
C VAL A 183 2.63 -11.92 20.88
N GLU A 184 2.68 -13.23 21.09
CA GLU A 184 3.66 -14.14 20.48
C GLU A 184 3.69 -14.03 18.95
N ASP A 185 2.50 -14.00 18.31
CA ASP A 185 2.35 -13.86 16.87
C ASP A 185 3.02 -12.59 16.31
N THR A 186 3.10 -11.54 17.14
CA THR A 186 3.64 -10.25 16.73
C THR A 186 5.14 -10.11 17.00
N LEU A 187 5.71 -10.92 17.89
CA LEU A 187 7.05 -10.71 18.45
C LEU A 187 8.13 -10.71 17.37
N GLU A 188 8.13 -11.69 16.47
CA GLU A 188 9.17 -11.82 15.45
C GLU A 188 9.24 -10.54 14.58
N LEU A 189 8.09 -10.10 14.07
CA LEU A 189 8.00 -8.92 13.21
C LEU A 189 8.28 -7.63 13.97
N LEU A 190 7.80 -7.49 15.20
CA LEU A 190 8.06 -6.30 16.02
C LEU A 190 9.54 -6.21 16.40
N TYR A 191 10.15 -7.31 16.85
CA TYR A 191 11.57 -7.36 17.18
C TYR A 191 12.43 -6.95 15.98
N VAL A 192 12.10 -7.50 14.81
CA VAL A 192 12.74 -7.13 13.55
C VAL A 192 12.54 -5.65 13.23
N ARG A 193 11.40 -5.02 13.53
CA ARG A 193 11.13 -3.60 13.22
C ARG A 193 11.79 -2.61 14.19
N CYS A 194 11.49 -2.73 15.47
CA CYS A 194 11.81 -1.71 16.47
C CYS A 194 12.99 -2.07 17.38
N GLY A 195 13.46 -3.32 17.31
CA GLY A 195 14.49 -3.86 18.21
C GLY A 195 13.97 -4.09 19.63
N ARG A 196 14.81 -4.70 20.47
CA ARG A 196 14.42 -5.12 21.83
C ARG A 196 13.94 -3.97 22.72
N GLN A 197 14.56 -2.80 22.60
CA GLN A 197 14.32 -1.65 23.49
C GLN A 197 12.92 -1.04 23.33
N ASN A 198 12.38 -1.07 22.12
CA ASN A 198 11.08 -0.46 21.79
C ASN A 198 9.96 -1.50 21.66
N LEU A 199 10.29 -2.79 21.85
CA LEU A 199 9.38 -3.92 21.64
C LEU A 199 8.15 -3.81 22.55
N ASP A 200 8.37 -3.69 23.85
CA ASP A 200 7.30 -3.67 24.86
C ASP A 200 6.37 -2.47 24.64
N GLY A 201 6.92 -1.33 24.19
CA GLY A 201 6.14 -0.15 23.84
C GLY A 201 5.26 -0.34 22.59
N GLU A 202 5.72 -1.10 21.60
CA GLU A 202 4.90 -1.44 20.42
C GLU A 202 3.84 -2.50 20.74
N ILE A 203 4.16 -3.48 21.57
CA ILE A 203 3.20 -4.46 22.10
C ILE A 203 2.08 -3.74 22.85
N PHE A 204 2.44 -2.83 23.76
CA PHE A 204 1.48 -2.02 24.51
C PHE A 204 0.55 -1.22 23.59
N LYS A 205 1.07 -0.67 22.48
CA LYS A 205 0.23 0.06 21.51
C LYS A 205 -0.76 -0.84 20.79
N ILE A 206 -0.45 -2.12 20.59
CA ILE A 206 -1.33 -3.08 19.90
C ILE A 206 -2.32 -3.72 20.88
N PHE A 207 -1.85 -4.21 22.03
CA PHE A 207 -2.65 -5.02 22.96
C PHE A 207 -3.20 -4.21 24.15
N GLY A 208 -2.64 -3.03 24.43
CA GLY A 208 -2.97 -2.23 25.61
C GLY A 208 -2.21 -2.67 26.86
N GLN A 209 -2.80 -2.41 28.03
CA GLN A 209 -2.15 -2.60 29.33
C GLN A 209 -2.16 -4.06 29.81
N ASP A 210 -3.17 -4.83 29.40
CA ASP A 210 -3.30 -6.24 29.77
C ASP A 210 -2.91 -7.11 28.57
N GLU A 211 -1.85 -7.89 28.74
CA GLU A 211 -1.41 -8.92 27.76
C GLU A 211 -2.12 -10.26 27.97
N LYS A 212 -2.78 -10.41 29.11
CA LYS A 212 -3.49 -11.62 29.51
C LYS A 212 -4.91 -11.30 29.98
N THR A 213 -5.81 -12.24 29.78
CA THR A 213 -7.16 -12.16 30.34
C THR A 213 -7.11 -12.40 31.86
N ALA A 214 -8.22 -12.11 32.56
CA ALA A 214 -8.34 -12.36 34.00
C ALA A 214 -8.05 -13.82 34.38
N ASP A 215 -8.28 -14.75 33.45
CA ASP A 215 -8.04 -16.19 33.61
C ASP A 215 -6.59 -16.61 33.33
N GLY A 216 -5.70 -15.65 33.04
CA GLY A 216 -4.28 -15.88 32.79
C GLY A 216 -3.94 -16.40 31.38
N GLN A 217 -4.94 -16.50 30.49
CA GLN A 217 -4.73 -16.84 29.08
C GLN A 217 -4.16 -15.64 28.31
N GLU A 218 -3.43 -15.91 27.23
CA GLU A 218 -2.97 -14.85 26.33
C GLU A 218 -4.15 -14.08 25.77
N LYS A 219 -4.04 -12.75 25.77
CA LYS A 219 -5.02 -11.90 25.15
C LYS A 219 -4.92 -12.04 23.64
N GLU A 220 -6.00 -12.51 23.04
CA GLU A 220 -6.16 -12.48 21.60
C GLU A 220 -6.94 -11.23 21.18
N ILE A 221 -6.55 -10.60 20.08
CA ILE A 221 -7.29 -9.47 19.51
C ILE A 221 -7.69 -9.76 18.06
N THR A 222 -8.90 -9.32 17.70
CA THR A 222 -9.45 -9.37 16.35
C THR A 222 -8.90 -8.23 15.47
N TYR A 223 -9.13 -8.32 14.16
CA TYR A 223 -8.78 -7.21 13.25
C TYR A 223 -9.48 -5.89 13.62
N PHE A 224 -10.73 -5.95 14.09
CA PHE A 224 -11.48 -4.77 14.51
C PHE A 224 -10.79 -4.04 15.68
N GLU A 225 -10.40 -4.79 16.71
CA GLU A 225 -9.70 -4.25 17.89
C GLU A 225 -8.32 -3.72 17.53
N TYR A 226 -7.56 -4.47 16.71
CA TYR A 226 -6.27 -4.02 16.19
C TYR A 226 -6.40 -2.69 15.44
N LEU A 227 -7.38 -2.58 14.54
CA LEU A 227 -7.58 -1.38 13.73
C LEU A 227 -7.95 -0.16 14.60
N ALA A 228 -8.76 -0.35 15.64
CA ALA A 228 -9.09 0.71 16.59
C ALA A 228 -7.83 1.24 17.30
N GLN A 229 -6.93 0.33 17.71
CA GLN A 229 -5.67 0.69 18.36
C GLN A 229 -4.71 1.41 17.41
N MET A 230 -4.59 0.96 16.16
CA MET A 230 -3.75 1.62 15.17
C MET A 230 -4.26 3.03 14.83
N LYS A 231 -5.58 3.21 14.66
CA LYS A 231 -6.17 4.54 14.45
C LYS A 231 -5.89 5.49 15.61
N LYS A 232 -6.03 5.00 16.86
CA LYS A 232 -5.70 5.78 18.07
C LYS A 232 -4.21 6.14 18.11
N LYS A 233 -3.32 5.19 17.80
CA LYS A 233 -1.88 5.39 17.74
C LYS A 233 -1.50 6.47 16.70
N ASP A 234 -2.00 6.35 15.48
CA ASP A 234 -1.68 7.27 14.39
C ASP A 234 -2.17 8.70 14.71
N PHE A 235 -3.39 8.82 15.24
CA PHE A 235 -3.94 10.11 15.68
C PHE A 235 -3.10 10.76 16.79
N ASN A 236 -2.69 9.99 17.79
CA ASN A 236 -1.86 10.49 18.89
C ASN A 236 -0.48 10.95 18.38
N ASN A 237 0.18 10.15 17.54
CA ASN A 237 1.50 10.49 17.01
C ASN A 237 1.43 11.76 16.14
N TRP A 238 0.41 11.88 15.29
CA TRP A 238 0.18 13.09 14.50
C TRP A 238 -0.05 14.31 15.39
N THR A 239 -0.89 14.18 16.42
CA THR A 239 -1.18 15.26 17.38
C THR A 239 0.08 15.72 18.12
N GLU A 240 0.91 14.78 18.57
CA GLU A 240 2.20 15.09 19.20
C GLU A 240 3.16 15.81 18.24
N LEU A 241 3.24 15.35 16.98
CA LEU A 241 4.06 15.97 15.95
C LEU A 241 3.61 17.42 15.69
N GLU A 242 2.31 17.64 15.58
CA GLU A 242 1.74 18.96 15.35
C GLU A 242 1.97 19.91 16.54
N ASN A 243 1.85 19.40 17.77
CA ASN A 243 2.17 20.15 18.97
C ASN A 243 3.67 20.52 19.06
N LYS A 244 4.57 19.65 18.60
CA LYS A 244 6.01 19.94 18.50
C LYS A 244 6.27 21.05 17.48
N LYS A 245 5.62 21.01 16.31
CA LYS A 245 5.73 22.06 15.29
C LYS A 245 5.26 23.42 15.80
N LYS A 246 4.15 23.47 16.54
CA LYS A 246 3.64 24.73 17.14
C LYS A 246 4.58 25.33 18.19
N LYS A 247 5.34 24.49 18.89
CA LYS A 247 6.32 24.90 19.90
C LYS A 247 7.71 25.20 19.30
N TYR A 248 7.91 24.93 18.02
CA TYR A 248 9.18 25.16 17.35
C TYR A 248 9.43 26.66 17.21
N ASP A 249 10.56 27.11 17.73
CA ASP A 249 11.03 28.48 17.65
C ASP A 249 12.32 28.51 16.80
N PRO A 250 12.24 29.00 15.54
CA PRO A 250 13.38 29.03 14.62
C PRO A 250 14.58 29.84 15.15
N SER A 251 14.35 30.77 16.09
CA SER A 251 15.40 31.64 16.62
C SER A 251 16.36 30.93 17.59
N LYS A 252 15.98 29.77 18.14
CA LYS A 252 16.81 28.99 19.07
C LYS A 252 17.88 28.13 18.38
N GLU A 253 17.68 27.75 17.11
CA GLU A 253 18.66 26.98 16.32
C GLU A 253 19.83 27.84 15.81
N GLN A 254 19.60 29.13 15.54
CA GLN A 254 20.66 30.04 15.04
C GLN A 254 21.78 30.32 16.06
N ASN A 255 21.56 30.01 17.35
CA ASN A 255 22.55 30.20 18.41
C ASN A 255 23.45 28.96 18.64
N LEU A 256 23.13 27.82 18.03
CA LEU A 256 23.98 26.62 18.07
C LEU A 256 25.03 26.63 16.94
N ASN A 257 24.68 27.15 15.76
CA ASN A 257 25.59 27.22 14.60
C ASN A 257 26.53 28.45 14.60
N LYS A 258 26.65 29.17 15.73
CA LYS A 258 27.58 30.32 15.90
C LYS A 258 28.66 30.06 16.96
N LYS A 259 28.84 28.81 17.40
CA LYS A 259 29.81 28.42 18.44
C LYS A 259 30.99 27.58 17.94
N ASP A 260 31.15 27.43 16.62
CA ASP A 260 32.34 26.87 16.00
C ASP A 260 33.11 27.93 15.21
#